data_AF-A0AA42UAQ8-F1
#
_entry.id   AF-A0AA42UAQ8-F1
#
_cell.length_a   1.000
_cell.length_b   1.000
_cell.length_c   1.000
_cell.angle_alpha   90.00
_cell.angle_beta   90.00
_cell.angle_gamma   90.00
#
_symmetry.space_group_name_H-M   'P 1'
#
loop_
_entity.id
_entity.type
_entity.pdbx_description
1 polymer ?
#
loop_
_entity_poly.entity_id
_entity_poly.type
_entity_poly.pdbx_seq_one_letter_code
_entity_poly.pdbx_strand_id
1 'polypeptide(L)'
;MSNIFEINTTEESDFWSTKNFENTLSSILIAAFETKIRNQKHKSAWARLDASILNDVSGIGPYIPSNSRFFDADAISGGYVVGDIKSISHPMISAMTPGRLDNELKGYAHVTYCRPVNALPKGFVRRGGGQLFRMDFIAYDNDVESETSFLSVNSSGEIKCCDYLVHDQKYGSAGVKTNILSLAQNCPSYIQDAESLFGAVAEMTIDRHHSWCITAEEHGAKVNLGCMLEEVKSLFYARSLPVTETGRKRPIIHLVEAHKRRIKSGIDIDVKSHLRGISQIEMGGTLFTINQPVSGA
;
A
#
# COMPACT_ATOMS: atom_id res chain seq x y z
N MET A 1 16.14 -3.11 -20.78
CA MET A 1 16.45 -2.73 -19.38
C MET A 1 16.61 -1.22 -19.33
N SER A 2 15.50 -0.50 -19.40
CA SER A 2 15.46 0.95 -19.33
C SER A 2 15.04 1.33 -17.91
N ASN A 3 15.86 2.16 -17.26
CA ASN A 3 15.62 2.71 -15.93
C ASN A 3 14.28 3.45 -15.88
N ILE A 4 13.36 3.01 -15.01
CA ILE A 4 12.09 3.69 -14.71
C ILE A 4 12.19 4.35 -13.32
N PHE A 5 13.27 5.10 -13.10
CA PHE A 5 13.42 5.91 -11.88
C PHE A 5 14.01 7.26 -12.27
N GLU A 6 13.18 8.13 -12.86
CA GLU A 6 13.49 9.55 -12.88
C GLU A 6 13.07 10.14 -11.53
N ILE A 7 14.07 10.41 -10.68
CA ILE A 7 13.89 11.17 -9.45
C ILE A 7 13.71 12.63 -9.88
N ASN A 8 12.47 13.13 -9.90
CA ASN A 8 12.22 14.56 -9.99
C ASN A 8 12.63 15.21 -8.66
N THR A 9 13.90 15.61 -8.56
CA THR A 9 14.40 16.46 -7.48
C THR A 9 14.02 17.91 -7.77
N THR A 10 12.74 18.26 -7.66
CA THR A 10 12.39 19.64 -7.32
C THR A 10 12.50 19.75 -5.80
N GLU A 11 13.17 20.78 -5.28
CA GLU A 11 13.37 21.04 -3.84
C GLU A 11 12.05 21.32 -3.06
N GLU A 12 10.89 20.95 -3.60
CA GLU A 12 9.59 21.12 -2.97
C GLU A 12 9.29 19.98 -1.99
N SER A 13 9.82 20.17 -0.78
CA SER A 13 9.42 19.53 0.49
C SER A 13 9.54 18.00 0.58
N ASP A 14 10.63 17.57 1.22
CA ASP A 14 10.71 16.24 1.84
C ASP A 14 9.42 15.95 2.63
N PHE A 15 8.72 14.86 2.31
CA PHE A 15 7.46 14.47 2.97
C PHE A 15 7.61 14.49 4.49
N TRP A 16 8.72 13.97 4.99
CA TRP A 16 9.04 13.89 6.42
C TRP A 16 9.14 15.27 7.08
N SER A 17 9.53 16.29 6.30
CA SER A 17 9.65 17.68 6.75
C SER A 17 8.34 18.46 6.71
N THR A 18 7.29 17.88 6.11
CA THR A 18 5.98 18.55 6.04
C THR A 18 5.25 18.45 7.39
N LYS A 19 4.59 19.54 7.79
CA LYS A 19 3.70 19.53 8.98
C LYS A 19 2.59 18.48 8.89
N ASN A 20 2.29 17.98 7.70
CA ASN A 20 1.22 17.02 7.46
C ASN A 20 1.67 15.57 7.62
N PHE A 21 2.97 15.27 7.68
CA PHE A 21 3.48 13.91 7.81
C PHE A 21 3.08 13.25 9.12
N GLU A 22 3.41 13.88 10.26
CA GLU A 22 3.10 13.34 11.58
C GLU A 22 1.58 13.17 11.76
N ASN A 23 0.79 14.10 11.23
CA ASN A 23 -0.67 13.99 11.21
C ASN A 23 -1.14 12.82 10.36
N THR A 24 -0.55 12.61 9.17
CA THR A 24 -0.89 11.49 8.29
C THR A 24 -0.56 10.15 8.94
N LEU A 25 0.66 10.01 9.46
CA LEU A 25 1.09 8.79 10.15
C LEU A 25 0.20 8.50 11.37
N SER A 26 -0.09 9.53 12.18
CA SER A 26 -0.97 9.39 13.35
C SER A 26 -2.38 8.98 12.94
N SER A 27 -2.97 9.62 11.91
CA SER A 27 -4.29 9.26 11.40
C SER A 27 -4.36 7.80 10.94
N ILE A 28 -3.35 7.33 10.20
CA ILE A 28 -3.32 5.94 9.72
C ILE A 28 -3.09 4.94 10.87
N LEU A 29 -2.27 5.28 11.86
CA LEU A 29 -2.09 4.45 13.06
C LEU A 29 -3.39 4.35 13.87
N ILE A 30 -4.09 5.48 14.08
CA ILE A 30 -5.39 5.51 14.76
C ILE A 30 -6.40 4.67 13.98
N ALA A 31 -6.46 4.83 12.65
CA ALA A 31 -7.34 4.05 11.78
C ALA A 31 -7.13 2.53 11.93
N ALA A 32 -5.91 2.05 12.20
CA ALA A 32 -5.64 0.63 12.39
C ALA A 32 -6.29 0.03 13.66
N PHE A 33 -6.76 0.87 14.59
CA PHE A 33 -7.52 0.49 15.79
C PHE A 33 -9.04 0.70 15.65
N GLU A 34 -9.50 1.34 14.59
CA GLU A 34 -10.92 1.56 14.35
C GLU A 34 -11.59 0.31 13.81
N THR A 35 -12.53 -0.24 14.58
CA THR A 35 -13.20 -1.52 14.26
C THR A 35 -14.70 -1.39 14.07
N LYS A 36 -15.27 -0.21 14.33
CA LYS A 36 -16.71 0.01 14.30
C LYS A 36 -17.19 0.20 12.86
N ILE A 37 -17.70 -0.87 12.26
CA ILE A 37 -18.20 -0.85 10.87
C ILE A 37 -19.57 -0.17 10.80
N ARG A 38 -19.73 0.77 9.86
CA ARG A 38 -21.00 1.46 9.56
C ARG A 38 -22.09 0.46 9.18
N ASN A 39 -23.36 0.81 9.34
CA ASN A 39 -24.47 -0.06 8.93
C ASN A 39 -24.48 -0.32 7.41
N GLN A 40 -24.37 -1.61 7.02
CA GLN A 40 -24.27 -2.05 5.61
C GLN A 40 -25.52 -2.78 5.10
N LYS A 41 -26.71 -2.56 5.68
CA LYS A 41 -27.96 -3.21 5.23
C LYS A 41 -28.26 -2.98 3.74
N HIS A 42 -27.84 -1.84 3.20
CA HIS A 42 -28.01 -1.47 1.79
C HIS A 42 -26.98 -2.14 0.86
N LYS A 43 -25.90 -2.71 1.40
CA LYS A 43 -24.84 -3.36 0.60
C LYS A 43 -25.16 -4.82 0.36
N SER A 44 -24.90 -5.25 -0.87
CA SER A 44 -24.88 -6.65 -1.26
C SER A 44 -23.84 -7.42 -0.44
N ALA A 45 -24.08 -8.71 -0.16
CA ALA A 45 -23.19 -9.51 0.69
C ALA A 45 -21.72 -9.52 0.23
N TRP A 46 -21.49 -9.49 -1.09
CA TRP A 46 -20.14 -9.46 -1.67
C TRP A 46 -19.41 -8.11 -1.46
N ALA A 47 -20.13 -7.03 -1.19
CA ALA A 47 -19.59 -5.67 -0.98
C ALA A 47 -19.42 -5.32 0.51
N ARG A 48 -19.80 -6.22 1.41
CA ARG A 48 -19.73 -5.94 2.84
C ARG A 48 -18.30 -6.03 3.34
N LEU A 49 -17.96 -5.08 4.20
CA LEU A 49 -16.80 -5.11 5.07
C LEU A 49 -17.12 -5.96 6.30
N ASP A 50 -16.15 -6.70 6.80
CA ASP A 50 -16.26 -7.46 8.04
C ASP A 50 -14.98 -7.32 8.88
N ALA A 51 -15.05 -7.82 10.12
CA ALA A 51 -13.93 -7.72 11.05
C ALA A 51 -12.68 -8.49 10.59
N SER A 52 -12.83 -9.53 9.76
CA SER A 52 -11.67 -10.27 9.24
C SER A 52 -10.86 -9.41 8.28
N ILE A 53 -11.53 -8.63 7.41
CA ILE A 53 -10.86 -7.69 6.51
C ILE A 53 -10.11 -6.60 7.31
N LEU A 54 -10.73 -6.06 8.36
CA LEU A 54 -10.08 -5.05 9.21
C LEU A 54 -8.87 -5.61 9.98
N ASN A 55 -8.97 -6.86 10.46
CA ASN A 55 -7.85 -7.53 11.11
C ASN A 55 -6.70 -7.78 10.13
N ASP A 56 -6.99 -8.20 8.90
CA ASP A 56 -5.96 -8.36 7.85
C ASP A 56 -5.29 -7.02 7.53
N VAL A 57 -6.08 -5.96 7.38
CA VAL A 57 -5.58 -4.60 7.12
C VAL A 57 -4.64 -4.12 8.24
N SER A 58 -5.08 -4.27 9.49
CA SER A 58 -4.30 -3.89 10.67
C SER A 58 -3.01 -4.74 10.79
N GLY A 59 -3.09 -6.05 10.54
CA GLY A 59 -1.96 -6.98 10.69
C GLY A 59 -0.91 -6.92 9.58
N ILE A 60 -1.31 -6.63 8.33
CA ILE A 60 -0.37 -6.41 7.21
C ILE A 60 0.26 -5.02 7.32
N GLY A 61 -0.56 -4.05 7.72
CA GLY A 61 -0.23 -2.65 7.89
C GLY A 61 -0.11 -1.90 6.57
N PRO A 62 -0.85 -0.79 6.38
CA PRO A 62 -0.78 -0.02 5.15
C PRO A 62 0.60 0.57 4.92
N TYR A 63 0.98 0.66 3.63
CA TYR A 63 2.20 1.33 3.20
C TYR A 63 1.97 2.81 2.91
N ILE A 64 2.89 3.66 3.37
CA ILE A 64 2.92 5.10 3.12
C ILE A 64 4.28 5.42 2.49
N PRO A 65 4.38 5.70 1.18
CA PRO A 65 5.62 6.11 0.55
C PRO A 65 5.99 7.55 0.95
N SER A 66 7.28 7.84 1.10
CA SER A 66 7.75 9.22 1.18
C SER A 66 7.63 9.92 -0.19
N ASN A 67 7.64 11.26 -0.20
CA ASN A 67 7.56 12.05 -1.44
C ASN A 67 8.75 11.78 -2.37
N SER A 68 9.91 11.37 -1.82
CA SER A 68 11.10 10.97 -2.58
C SER A 68 10.93 9.62 -3.29
N ARG A 69 9.80 8.93 -3.08
CA ARG A 69 9.40 7.66 -3.71
C ARG A 69 8.25 7.84 -4.69
N PHE A 70 7.92 9.09 -5.11
CA PHE A 70 6.73 9.37 -5.92
C PHE A 70 6.64 8.47 -7.16
N PHE A 71 5.50 7.81 -7.30
CA PHE A 71 5.12 7.11 -8.52
C PHE A 71 4.41 8.11 -9.38
N ASP A 72 5.02 8.48 -10.50
CA ASP A 72 4.30 9.19 -11.53
C ASP A 72 3.29 8.21 -12.14
N ALA A 73 2.10 8.19 -11.56
CA ALA A 73 0.93 7.53 -12.12
C ALA A 73 0.39 8.37 -13.30
N ASP A 74 1.30 8.93 -14.10
CA ASP A 74 0.96 9.58 -15.34
C ASP A 74 0.32 8.51 -16.20
N ALA A 75 -0.99 8.66 -16.31
CA ALA A 75 -1.88 7.77 -17.01
C ALA A 75 -1.29 7.55 -18.41
N ILE A 76 -0.73 6.37 -18.62
CA ILE A 76 -0.54 5.87 -19.97
C ILE A 76 -1.95 5.90 -20.56
N SER A 77 -2.14 6.81 -21.50
CA SER A 77 -3.33 6.90 -22.35
C SER A 77 -3.50 5.55 -23.06
N GLY A 78 -4.18 4.61 -22.40
CA GLY A 78 -4.25 3.21 -22.84
C GLY A 78 -4.41 2.15 -21.74
N GLY A 79 -4.18 2.46 -20.46
CA GLY A 79 -4.39 1.54 -19.32
C GLY A 79 -3.14 1.32 -18.47
N TYR A 80 -3.34 0.93 -17.21
CA TYR A 80 -2.25 0.66 -16.26
C TYR A 80 -1.64 -0.71 -16.49
N VAL A 81 -0.29 -0.75 -16.48
CA VAL A 81 0.50 -1.98 -16.58
C VAL A 81 1.46 -2.04 -15.39
N VAL A 82 1.34 -3.10 -14.57
CA VAL A 82 2.23 -3.32 -13.41
C VAL A 82 3.53 -3.99 -13.86
N GLY A 83 4.67 -3.43 -13.46
CA GLY A 83 6.00 -3.90 -13.88
C GLY A 83 6.41 -5.27 -13.33
N ASP A 84 5.96 -5.64 -12.12
CA ASP A 84 6.28 -6.92 -11.48
C ASP A 84 5.04 -7.64 -10.93
N ILE A 85 4.47 -8.52 -11.76
CA ILE A 85 3.27 -9.29 -11.46
C ILE A 85 3.50 -10.34 -10.35
N LYS A 86 4.74 -10.79 -10.14
CA LYS A 86 5.03 -11.81 -9.10
C LYS A 86 4.89 -11.21 -7.71
N SER A 87 5.30 -9.96 -7.55
CA SER A 87 5.24 -9.21 -6.30
C SER A 87 3.79 -8.88 -5.86
N ILE A 88 2.81 -8.96 -6.77
CA ILE A 88 1.38 -8.69 -6.47
C ILE A 88 0.54 -9.97 -6.27
N SER A 89 1.19 -11.11 -6.05
CA SER A 89 0.50 -12.41 -5.83
C SER A 89 -0.13 -12.57 -4.43
N HIS A 90 0.12 -11.62 -3.54
CA HIS A 90 -0.32 -11.62 -2.15
C HIS A 90 -1.23 -10.41 -1.87
N PRO A 91 -1.91 -10.36 -0.71
CA PRO A 91 -2.66 -9.17 -0.33
C PRO A 91 -1.77 -7.92 -0.31
N MET A 92 -2.26 -6.87 -0.94
CA MET A 92 -1.58 -5.59 -1.13
C MET A 92 -2.34 -4.51 -0.35
N ILE A 93 -1.60 -3.56 0.21
CA ILE A 93 -2.21 -2.53 1.03
C ILE A 93 -1.44 -1.22 0.97
N SER A 94 -2.16 -0.13 0.77
CA SER A 94 -1.62 1.22 0.87
C SER A 94 -2.56 2.13 1.65
N ALA A 95 -1.98 3.18 2.24
CA ALA A 95 -2.74 4.25 2.86
C ALA A 95 -2.54 5.56 2.09
N MET A 96 -3.60 6.35 2.02
CA MET A 96 -3.59 7.68 1.43
C MET A 96 -4.46 8.62 2.28
N THR A 97 -4.20 9.92 2.19
CA THR A 97 -5.04 10.94 2.83
C THR A 97 -6.03 11.56 1.83
N PRO A 98 -7.21 12.01 2.29
CA PRO A 98 -8.31 12.52 1.46
C PRO A 98 -8.02 13.71 0.54
N GLY A 99 -6.82 14.30 0.57
CA GLY A 99 -6.42 15.40 -0.33
C GLY A 99 -5.54 14.95 -1.52
N ARG A 100 -5.14 13.68 -1.57
CA ARG A 100 -4.39 13.10 -2.71
C ARG A 100 -5.28 12.44 -3.76
N LEU A 101 -6.53 12.13 -3.40
CA LEU A 101 -7.56 11.59 -4.28
C LEU A 101 -8.89 12.22 -3.85
N ASP A 102 -9.52 12.97 -4.73
CA ASP A 102 -10.91 13.43 -4.53
C ASP A 102 -11.81 12.21 -4.68
N ASN A 103 -12.08 11.52 -3.56
CA ASN A 103 -12.99 10.37 -3.55
C ASN A 103 -14.29 10.71 -2.82
N GLU A 104 -15.41 10.11 -3.26
CA GLU A 104 -16.75 10.42 -2.73
C GLU A 104 -16.93 9.97 -1.26
N LEU A 105 -16.14 8.98 -0.84
CA LEU A 105 -16.12 8.45 0.52
C LEU A 105 -15.37 9.37 1.49
N LYS A 106 -16.11 10.02 2.39
CA LYS A 106 -15.56 10.89 3.44
C LYS A 106 -14.89 10.08 4.55
N GLY A 107 -13.72 10.52 4.99
CA GLY A 107 -12.97 9.98 6.12
C GLY A 107 -11.76 10.84 6.44
N TYR A 108 -11.15 10.65 7.61
CA TYR A 108 -9.88 11.29 7.97
C TYR A 108 -8.66 10.46 7.53
N ALA A 109 -8.89 9.19 7.17
CA ALA A 109 -7.90 8.26 6.66
C ALA A 109 -8.52 7.32 5.63
N HIS A 110 -7.77 6.99 4.58
CA HIS A 110 -8.17 6.02 3.57
C HIS A 110 -7.12 4.92 3.43
N VAL A 111 -7.60 3.68 3.33
CA VAL A 111 -6.76 2.51 3.08
C VAL A 111 -7.35 1.74 1.91
N THR A 112 -6.50 1.42 0.94
CA THR A 112 -6.90 0.52 -0.14
C THR A 112 -6.29 -0.84 0.11
N TYR A 113 -7.14 -1.85 0.18
CA TYR A 113 -6.76 -3.24 0.42
C TYR A 113 -7.15 -4.11 -0.78
N CYS A 114 -6.16 -4.69 -1.44
CA CYS A 114 -6.35 -5.57 -2.59
C CYS A 114 -5.95 -6.99 -2.21
N ARG A 115 -6.73 -8.00 -2.63
CA ARG A 115 -6.38 -9.41 -2.38
C ARG A 115 -6.84 -10.32 -3.50
N PRO A 116 -6.10 -11.41 -3.79
CA PRO A 116 -6.51 -12.36 -4.81
C PRO A 116 -7.83 -13.04 -4.43
N VAL A 117 -8.66 -13.31 -5.43
CA VAL A 117 -9.90 -14.07 -5.30
C VAL A 117 -10.01 -15.12 -6.40
N ASN A 118 -10.75 -16.19 -6.15
CA ASN A 118 -10.86 -17.30 -7.10
C ASN A 118 -12.03 -17.13 -8.09
N ALA A 119 -13.04 -16.35 -7.73
CA ALA A 119 -14.25 -16.17 -8.52
C ALA A 119 -14.85 -14.78 -8.32
N LEU A 120 -15.59 -14.32 -9.33
CA LEU A 120 -16.39 -13.10 -9.26
C LEU A 120 -17.74 -13.37 -8.60
N PRO A 121 -18.30 -12.41 -7.85
CA PRO A 121 -19.69 -12.50 -7.39
C PRO A 121 -20.68 -12.50 -8.56
N LYS A 122 -21.90 -13.00 -8.32
CA LYS A 122 -22.97 -12.96 -9.32
C LYS A 122 -23.25 -11.52 -9.77
N GLY A 123 -23.37 -11.33 -11.08
CA GLY A 123 -23.61 -10.03 -11.71
C GLY A 123 -22.33 -9.31 -12.16
N PHE A 124 -21.15 -9.76 -11.73
CA PHE A 124 -19.89 -9.27 -12.27
C PHE A 124 -19.44 -10.08 -13.48
N VAL A 125 -18.87 -9.39 -14.46
CA VAL A 125 -18.25 -9.99 -15.64
C VAL A 125 -16.83 -9.47 -15.83
N ARG A 126 -15.94 -10.35 -16.27
CA ARG A 126 -14.55 -9.97 -16.56
C ARG A 126 -14.49 -9.10 -17.81
N ARG A 127 -13.68 -8.04 -17.76
CA ARG A 127 -13.28 -7.25 -18.95
C ARG A 127 -11.91 -7.65 -19.49
N GLY A 128 -11.13 -8.41 -18.72
CA GLY A 128 -9.81 -8.93 -19.09
C GLY A 128 -9.55 -10.35 -18.56
N GLY A 129 -8.44 -10.93 -19.01
CA GLY A 129 -7.97 -12.24 -18.55
C GLY A 129 -7.11 -12.16 -17.28
N GLY A 130 -6.71 -13.32 -16.76
CA GLY A 130 -5.70 -13.42 -15.69
C GLY A 130 -6.25 -13.59 -14.27
N GLN A 131 -5.42 -13.21 -13.29
CA GLN A 131 -5.68 -13.35 -11.86
C GLN A 131 -6.72 -12.33 -11.42
N LEU A 132 -7.71 -12.78 -10.63
CA LEU A 132 -8.72 -11.88 -10.07
C LEU A 132 -8.28 -11.34 -8.72
N PHE A 133 -8.67 -10.09 -8.48
CA PHE A 133 -8.50 -9.40 -7.22
C PHE A 133 -9.81 -8.76 -6.78
N ARG A 134 -10.03 -8.75 -5.46
CA ARG A 134 -10.97 -7.85 -4.79
C ARG A 134 -10.17 -6.65 -4.28
N MET A 135 -10.68 -5.45 -4.51
CA MET A 135 -10.14 -4.20 -3.99
C MET A 135 -11.21 -3.55 -3.11
N ASP A 136 -10.88 -3.34 -1.83
CA ASP A 136 -11.70 -2.61 -0.88
C ASP A 136 -11.04 -1.23 -0.62
N PHE A 137 -11.72 -0.16 -1.01
CA PHE A 137 -11.35 1.20 -0.64
C PHE A 137 -12.05 1.55 0.67
N ILE A 138 -11.30 1.59 1.76
CA ILE A 138 -11.79 1.71 3.14
C ILE A 138 -11.58 3.15 3.62
N ALA A 139 -12.65 3.81 4.04
CA ALA A 139 -12.66 5.11 4.66
C ALA A 139 -12.88 4.99 6.16
N TYR A 140 -12.00 5.64 6.92
CA TYR A 140 -12.08 5.74 8.37
C TYR A 140 -12.62 7.11 8.76
N ASP A 141 -13.72 7.08 9.49
CA ASP A 141 -14.38 8.22 10.13
C ASP A 141 -14.85 7.74 11.52
N ASN A 142 -15.89 8.32 12.11
CA ASN A 142 -16.55 7.78 13.32
C ASN A 142 -16.99 6.32 13.19
N ASP A 143 -17.33 5.88 11.97
CA ASP A 143 -17.60 4.50 11.61
C ASP A 143 -16.84 4.17 10.31
N VAL A 144 -16.34 2.95 10.20
CA VAL A 144 -15.59 2.46 9.04
C VAL A 144 -16.56 2.06 7.91
N GLU A 145 -16.29 2.55 6.71
CA GLU A 145 -17.05 2.23 5.49
C GLU A 145 -16.10 1.84 4.36
N SER A 146 -16.55 1.02 3.41
CA SER A 146 -15.77 0.70 2.21
C SER A 146 -16.59 0.68 0.94
N GLU A 147 -15.92 0.94 -0.18
CA GLU A 147 -16.38 0.58 -1.52
C GLU A 147 -15.56 -0.59 -2.05
N THR A 148 -16.19 -1.47 -2.83
CA THR A 148 -15.55 -2.70 -3.31
C THR A 148 -15.61 -2.77 -4.84
N SER A 149 -14.44 -2.96 -5.45
CA SER A 149 -14.26 -3.23 -6.87
C SER A 149 -13.60 -4.60 -7.08
N PHE A 150 -13.80 -5.19 -8.26
CA PHE A 150 -13.10 -6.41 -8.66
C PHE A 150 -12.28 -6.13 -9.91
N LEU A 151 -11.06 -6.62 -9.95
CA LEU A 151 -10.14 -6.39 -11.06
C LEU A 151 -9.54 -7.71 -11.54
N SER A 152 -9.10 -7.73 -12.79
CA SER A 152 -8.29 -8.80 -13.39
C SER A 152 -6.96 -8.25 -13.85
N VAL A 153 -5.88 -8.96 -13.54
CA VAL A 153 -4.52 -8.65 -14.01
C VAL A 153 -4.01 -9.80 -14.84
N ASN A 154 -3.67 -9.53 -16.11
CA ASN A 154 -3.15 -10.55 -17.02
C ASN A 154 -1.64 -10.74 -16.85
N SER A 155 -1.05 -11.69 -17.58
CA SER A 155 0.38 -12.01 -17.51
C SER A 155 1.30 -10.92 -18.09
N SER A 156 0.77 -9.92 -18.79
CA SER A 156 1.53 -8.75 -19.23
C SER A 156 1.42 -7.58 -18.26
N GLY A 157 0.68 -7.74 -17.15
CA GLY A 157 0.51 -6.71 -16.11
C GLY A 157 -0.66 -5.77 -16.39
N GLU A 158 -1.41 -5.97 -17.46
CA GLU A 158 -2.56 -5.13 -17.81
C GLU A 158 -3.68 -5.32 -16.78
N ILE A 159 -4.11 -4.21 -16.20
CA ILE A 159 -5.20 -4.15 -15.24
C ILE A 159 -6.50 -3.83 -15.96
N LYS A 160 -7.56 -4.61 -15.68
CA LYS A 160 -8.94 -4.30 -16.08
C LYS A 160 -9.88 -4.41 -14.90
N CYS A 161 -10.64 -3.36 -14.61
CA CYS A 161 -11.75 -3.46 -13.67
C CYS A 161 -12.84 -4.34 -14.30
N CYS A 162 -13.37 -5.28 -13.52
CA CYS A 162 -14.52 -6.08 -13.88
C CYS A 162 -15.76 -5.19 -13.94
N ASP A 163 -16.69 -5.55 -14.81
CA ASP A 163 -17.93 -4.81 -15.01
C ASP A 163 -19.02 -5.39 -14.10
N TYR A 164 -19.93 -4.54 -13.62
CA TYR A 164 -21.11 -4.98 -12.89
C TYR A 164 -22.35 -4.74 -13.74
N LEU A 165 -23.10 -5.82 -13.96
CA LEU A 165 -24.28 -5.82 -14.80
C LEU A 165 -25.54 -5.69 -13.94
N VAL A 166 -26.20 -4.53 -14.03
CA VAL A 166 -27.46 -4.25 -13.32
C VAL A 166 -28.62 -4.41 -14.28
N HIS A 167 -29.65 -5.16 -13.89
CA HIS A 167 -30.88 -5.20 -14.66
C HIS A 167 -31.69 -3.92 -14.41
N ASP A 168 -32.03 -3.19 -15.47
CA ASP A 168 -32.98 -2.09 -15.40
C ASP A 168 -34.36 -2.65 -15.05
N GLN A 169 -34.82 -2.37 -13.82
CA GLN A 169 -36.12 -2.82 -13.32
C GLN A 169 -37.27 -1.86 -13.69
N LYS A 170 -37.04 -0.82 -14.51
CA LYS A 170 -38.14 0.05 -14.96
C LYS A 170 -39.10 -0.74 -15.86
N TYR A 171 -40.18 -1.22 -15.24
CA TYR A 171 -41.43 -1.73 -15.86
C TYR A 171 -41.35 -3.14 -16.49
N GLY A 172 -41.06 -4.16 -15.69
CA GLY A 172 -41.13 -5.56 -16.15
C GLY A 172 -42.55 -6.15 -16.13
N SER A 173 -43.33 -5.93 -17.19
CA SER A 173 -44.42 -6.85 -17.55
C SER A 173 -43.81 -8.16 -18.07
N ALA A 174 -44.44 -9.32 -17.78
CA ALA A 174 -43.96 -10.62 -18.24
C ALA A 174 -43.72 -10.63 -19.77
N GLY A 175 -42.49 -10.92 -20.20
CA GLY A 175 -42.10 -10.99 -21.62
C GLY A 175 -41.28 -9.80 -22.15
N VAL A 176 -41.08 -8.73 -21.38
CA VAL A 176 -40.23 -7.60 -21.79
C VAL A 176 -38.76 -7.87 -21.41
N LYS A 177 -37.85 -7.77 -22.39
CA LYS A 177 -36.39 -7.90 -22.16
C LYS A 177 -35.93 -6.76 -21.25
N THR A 178 -35.44 -7.08 -20.05
CA THR A 178 -34.76 -6.11 -19.18
C THR A 178 -33.46 -5.66 -19.84
N ASN A 179 -33.22 -4.34 -19.93
CA ASN A 179 -31.91 -3.83 -20.33
C ASN A 179 -30.87 -4.18 -19.25
N ILE A 180 -29.71 -4.64 -19.69
CA ILE A 180 -28.57 -4.85 -18.80
C ILE A 180 -27.70 -3.58 -18.87
N LEU A 181 -27.58 -2.89 -17.75
CA LEU A 181 -26.72 -1.71 -17.59
C LEU A 181 -25.33 -2.16 -17.15
N SER A 182 -24.33 -1.74 -17.92
CA SER A 182 -22.89 -1.95 -17.66
C SER A 182 -22.30 -0.72 -16.98
N LEU A 183 -21.51 -0.89 -15.92
CA LEU A 183 -20.75 0.21 -15.33
C LEU A 183 -19.73 0.76 -16.32
N ALA A 184 -19.08 -0.08 -17.12
CA ALA A 184 -18.12 0.39 -18.12
C ALA A 184 -18.76 1.31 -19.18
N GLN A 185 -20.04 1.11 -19.50
CA GLN A 185 -20.76 1.97 -20.44
C GLN A 185 -21.35 3.23 -19.77
N ASN A 186 -21.86 3.10 -18.55
CA ASN A 186 -22.61 4.18 -17.90
C ASN A 186 -21.75 5.05 -16.95
N CYS A 187 -20.66 4.50 -16.43
CA CYS A 187 -19.74 5.13 -15.48
C CYS A 187 -18.27 4.81 -15.85
N PRO A 188 -17.79 5.20 -17.05
CA PRO A 188 -16.43 4.87 -17.50
C PRO A 188 -15.33 5.47 -16.60
N SER A 189 -15.58 6.61 -15.96
CA SER A 189 -14.63 7.22 -15.00
C SER A 189 -14.39 6.30 -13.80
N TYR A 190 -15.44 5.76 -13.20
CA TYR A 190 -15.32 4.83 -12.06
C TYR A 190 -14.44 3.62 -12.38
N ILE A 191 -14.58 3.07 -13.59
CA ILE A 191 -13.75 1.98 -14.08
C ILE A 191 -12.28 2.40 -14.17
N GLN A 192 -12.02 3.57 -14.76
CA GLN A 192 -10.67 4.10 -14.91
C GLN A 192 -10.03 4.42 -13.55
N ASP A 193 -10.79 4.99 -12.62
CA ASP A 193 -10.33 5.32 -11.27
C ASP A 193 -9.97 4.06 -10.49
N ALA A 194 -10.79 3.01 -10.59
CA ALA A 194 -10.51 1.73 -9.96
C ALA A 194 -9.25 1.06 -10.53
N GLU A 195 -9.07 1.09 -11.87
CA GLU A 195 -7.86 0.58 -12.53
C GLU A 195 -6.60 1.36 -12.10
N SER A 196 -6.72 2.70 -11.97
CA SER A 196 -5.64 3.59 -11.55
C SER A 196 -5.23 3.35 -10.10
N LEU A 197 -6.22 3.29 -9.21
CA LEU A 197 -6.01 3.06 -7.79
C LEU A 197 -5.35 1.70 -7.53
N PHE A 198 -5.80 0.66 -8.23
CA PHE A 198 -5.17 -0.66 -8.12
C PHE A 198 -3.71 -0.62 -8.60
N GLY A 199 -3.43 0.05 -9.72
CA GLY A 199 -2.07 0.26 -10.22
C GLY A 199 -1.18 0.94 -9.18
N ALA A 200 -1.66 2.01 -8.55
CA ALA A 200 -0.93 2.70 -7.49
C ALA A 200 -0.64 1.79 -6.28
N VAL A 201 -1.61 0.99 -5.84
CA VAL A 201 -1.44 0.02 -4.73
C VAL A 201 -0.41 -1.05 -5.10
N ALA A 202 -0.43 -1.53 -6.34
CA ALA A 202 0.52 -2.52 -6.84
C ALA A 202 1.96 -1.98 -6.84
N GLU A 203 2.18 -0.79 -7.40
CA GLU A 203 3.49 -0.13 -7.43
C GLU A 203 4.00 0.17 -6.01
N MET A 204 3.14 0.65 -5.11
CA MET A 204 3.46 0.85 -3.70
C MET A 204 3.84 -0.47 -2.99
N THR A 205 3.23 -1.58 -3.38
CA THR A 205 3.57 -2.89 -2.82
C THR A 205 4.93 -3.38 -3.32
N ILE A 206 5.19 -3.22 -4.63
CA ILE A 206 6.50 -3.48 -5.23
C ILE A 206 7.56 -2.64 -4.53
N ASP A 207 7.30 -1.35 -4.33
CA ASP A 207 8.19 -0.44 -3.61
C ASP A 207 8.49 -0.92 -2.19
N ARG A 208 7.47 -1.29 -1.44
CA ARG A 208 7.63 -1.86 -0.08
C ARG A 208 8.58 -3.06 -0.07
N HIS A 209 8.57 -3.89 -1.11
CA HIS A 209 9.44 -5.08 -1.21
C HIS A 209 10.88 -4.75 -1.60
N HIS A 210 11.08 -3.70 -2.41
CA HIS A 210 12.39 -3.35 -2.97
C HIS A 210 13.06 -2.14 -2.33
N SER A 211 12.45 -1.58 -1.29
CA SER A 211 12.91 -0.35 -0.65
C SER A 211 13.13 -0.50 0.84
N TRP A 212 13.83 0.49 1.40
CA TRP A 212 13.95 0.62 2.84
C TRP A 212 12.59 0.99 3.42
N CYS A 213 12.21 0.29 4.47
CA CYS A 213 10.92 0.53 5.12
C CYS A 213 11.07 0.50 6.65
N ILE A 214 10.35 1.38 7.34
CA ILE A 214 10.19 1.33 8.80
C ILE A 214 8.77 0.83 9.09
N THR A 215 8.66 -0.31 9.77
CA THR A 215 7.39 -0.79 10.30
C THR A 215 7.22 -0.26 11.72
N ALA A 216 6.17 0.50 11.97
CA ALA A 216 5.68 0.81 13.31
C ALA A 216 4.62 -0.23 13.69
N GLU A 217 4.76 -0.87 14.85
CA GLU A 217 3.82 -1.88 15.36
C GLU A 217 3.38 -1.55 16.79
N GLU A 218 2.08 -1.57 17.05
CA GLU A 218 1.52 -1.40 18.38
C GLU A 218 0.31 -2.33 18.55
N HIS A 219 0.33 -3.17 19.59
CA HIS A 219 -0.73 -4.16 19.85
C HIS A 219 -1.13 -5.03 18.63
N GLY A 220 -0.18 -5.33 17.74
CA GLY A 220 -0.39 -6.12 16.52
C GLY A 220 -0.86 -5.33 15.30
N ALA A 221 -1.26 -4.06 15.47
CA ALA A 221 -1.54 -3.14 14.38
C ALA A 221 -0.24 -2.58 13.81
N LYS A 222 -0.11 -2.52 12.48
CA LYS A 222 1.12 -2.11 11.80
C LYS A 222 0.90 -0.96 10.84
N VAL A 223 1.93 -0.15 10.64
CA VAL A 223 2.04 0.81 9.54
C VAL A 223 3.46 0.75 8.96
N ASN A 224 3.57 0.79 7.65
CA ASN A 224 4.84 0.64 6.93
C ASN A 224 5.19 1.95 6.22
N LEU A 225 6.34 2.52 6.56
CA LEU A 225 6.81 3.79 6.04
C LEU A 225 7.91 3.56 5.03
N GLY A 226 7.68 3.92 3.77
CA GLY A 226 8.70 3.94 2.73
C GLY A 226 9.71 5.03 2.99
N CYS A 227 10.99 4.69 2.92
CA CYS A 227 12.06 5.65 3.18
C CYS A 227 13.30 5.39 2.33
N MET A 228 14.14 6.41 2.22
CA MET A 228 15.52 6.26 1.77
C MET A 228 16.42 5.90 2.95
N LEU A 229 17.55 5.25 2.66
CA LEU A 229 18.53 4.87 3.70
C LEU A 229 19.01 6.05 4.55
N GLU A 230 19.08 7.25 3.96
CA GLU A 230 19.51 8.44 4.68
C GLU A 230 18.44 8.99 5.64
N GLU A 231 17.17 8.80 5.31
CA GLU A 231 16.03 9.15 6.18
C GLU A 231 15.99 8.24 7.42
N VAL A 232 16.34 6.96 7.26
CA VAL A 232 16.47 6.00 8.38
C VAL A 232 17.49 6.51 9.40
N LYS A 233 18.63 7.04 8.96
CA LYS A 233 19.65 7.57 9.89
C LYS A 233 19.08 8.74 10.70
N SER A 234 18.41 9.68 10.05
CA SER A 234 17.85 10.88 10.69
C SER A 234 16.81 10.55 11.77
N LEU A 235 15.89 9.61 11.53
CA LEU A 235 14.83 9.25 12.47
C LEU A 235 15.38 8.76 13.81
N PHE A 236 16.43 7.92 13.75
CA PHE A 236 16.99 7.28 14.92
C PHE A 236 18.06 8.13 15.62
N TYR A 237 18.83 8.95 14.90
CA TYR A 237 19.78 9.88 15.55
C TYR A 237 19.10 10.98 16.37
N ALA A 238 17.89 11.41 15.98
CA ALA A 238 17.19 12.52 16.63
C ALA A 238 16.59 12.18 18.01
N ARG A 239 16.40 10.90 18.36
CA ARG A 239 15.50 10.52 19.47
C ARG A 239 16.13 9.65 20.57
N SER A 240 17.37 9.98 20.94
CA SER A 240 18.22 9.39 22.01
C SER A 240 19.21 8.33 21.53
N LEU A 241 20.48 8.50 21.89
CA LEU A 241 21.54 7.54 21.60
C LEU A 241 21.46 6.41 22.65
N PRO A 242 21.16 5.15 22.27
CA PRO A 242 21.28 4.05 23.18
C PRO A 242 22.72 4.01 23.69
N VAL A 243 22.87 3.95 25.01
CA VAL A 243 24.17 3.83 25.66
C VAL A 243 24.45 2.34 25.89
N THR A 244 25.68 1.91 25.64
CA THR A 244 26.12 0.59 26.08
C THR A 244 26.05 0.50 27.62
N GLU A 245 26.13 -0.70 28.19
CA GLU A 245 26.28 -0.89 29.66
C GLU A 245 27.45 -0.06 30.25
N THR A 246 28.43 0.27 29.41
CA THR A 246 29.61 1.11 29.74
C THR A 246 29.42 2.61 29.48
N GLY A 247 28.22 3.06 29.12
CA GLY A 247 27.89 4.48 28.90
C GLY A 247 28.39 5.07 27.57
N ARG A 248 28.88 4.26 26.62
CA ARG A 248 29.26 4.77 25.29
C ARG A 248 28.03 4.92 24.41
N LYS A 249 27.94 6.08 23.73
CA LYS A 249 26.97 6.34 22.67
C LYS A 249 27.07 5.24 21.60
N ARG A 250 26.03 4.42 21.44
CA ARG A 250 25.90 3.44 20.36
C ARG A 250 25.22 4.13 19.18
N PRO A 251 25.86 4.24 18.01
CA PRO A 251 25.15 4.65 16.80
C PRO A 251 24.03 3.63 16.56
N ILE A 252 22.80 4.11 16.36
CA ILE A 252 21.63 3.24 16.26
C ILE A 252 21.76 2.38 15.01
N ILE A 253 22.20 2.96 13.88
CA ILE A 253 22.43 2.26 12.61
C ILE A 253 23.68 2.82 11.92
N HIS A 254 24.52 1.93 11.38
CA HIS A 254 25.67 2.23 10.52
C HIS A 254 25.62 1.30 9.31
N LEU A 255 25.53 1.86 8.09
CA LEU A 255 25.72 1.08 6.88
C LEU A 255 27.20 0.76 6.73
N VAL A 256 27.56 -0.51 6.79
CA VAL A 256 28.89 -0.95 6.40
C VAL A 256 28.86 -1.13 4.89
N GLU A 257 29.58 -0.28 4.16
CA GLU A 257 29.74 -0.44 2.71
C GLU A 257 30.49 -1.73 2.37
N ALA A 258 30.25 -2.22 1.16
CA ALA A 258 30.95 -3.40 0.68
C ALA A 258 32.45 -3.11 0.58
N HIS A 259 33.27 -3.91 1.25
CA HIS A 259 34.73 -3.74 1.26
C HIS A 259 35.44 -5.06 1.42
N LYS A 260 36.70 -5.12 0.98
CA LYS A 260 37.57 -6.26 1.25
C LYS A 260 38.18 -6.12 2.63
N ARG A 261 38.04 -7.14 3.46
CA ARG A 261 38.66 -7.21 4.77
C ARG A 261 39.66 -8.34 4.82
N ARG A 262 40.90 -8.04 5.21
CA ARG A 262 41.92 -9.05 5.47
C ARG A 262 41.78 -9.58 6.90
N ILE A 263 41.58 -10.89 7.05
CA ILE A 263 41.56 -11.55 8.36
C ILE A 263 42.97 -11.99 8.78
N LYS A 264 43.18 -12.31 10.07
CA LYS A 264 44.51 -12.65 10.65
C LYS A 264 45.24 -13.78 9.92
N SER A 265 44.52 -14.65 9.23
CA SER A 265 45.10 -15.73 8.40
C SER A 265 45.63 -15.26 7.03
N GLY A 266 45.54 -13.96 6.71
CA GLY A 266 46.03 -13.37 5.46
C GLY A 266 45.05 -13.45 4.28
N ILE A 267 43.88 -14.06 4.48
CA ILE A 267 42.82 -14.19 3.48
C ILE A 267 42.01 -12.89 3.41
N ASP A 268 41.75 -12.42 2.19
CA ASP A 268 40.82 -11.31 1.93
C ASP A 268 39.41 -11.88 1.77
N ILE A 269 38.48 -11.37 2.56
CA ILE A 269 37.06 -11.68 2.46
C ILE A 269 36.30 -10.47 1.91
N ASP A 270 35.37 -10.71 0.98
CA ASP A 270 34.43 -9.70 0.52
C ASP A 270 33.33 -9.53 1.57
N VAL A 271 33.37 -8.40 2.28
CA VAL A 271 32.29 -7.99 3.17
C VAL A 271 31.22 -7.35 2.32
N LYS A 272 30.04 -7.97 2.24
CA LYS A 272 28.86 -7.37 1.58
C LYS A 272 28.36 -6.18 2.40
N SER A 273 27.64 -5.27 1.72
CA SER A 273 26.96 -4.18 2.42
C SER A 273 25.97 -4.75 3.43
N HIS A 274 26.02 -4.24 4.67
CA HIS A 274 25.10 -4.68 5.72
C HIS A 274 24.88 -3.56 6.73
N LEU A 275 23.72 -3.53 7.36
CA LEU A 275 23.52 -2.68 8.53
C LEU A 275 24.21 -3.27 9.75
N ARG A 276 24.88 -2.40 10.49
CA ARG A 276 25.43 -2.67 11.80
C ARG A 276 24.73 -1.76 12.80
N GLY A 277 24.15 -2.30 13.85
CA GLY A 277 23.41 -1.49 14.82
C GLY A 277 22.29 -2.25 15.50
N ILE A 278 21.23 -1.52 15.81
CA ILE A 278 19.95 -2.03 16.30
C ILE A 278 18.93 -1.82 15.18
N SER A 279 18.22 -2.87 14.78
CA SER A 279 17.17 -2.83 13.75
C SER A 279 15.77 -2.62 14.32
N GLN A 280 15.63 -2.62 15.64
CA GLN A 280 14.36 -2.52 16.35
C GLN A 280 14.47 -1.64 17.61
N ILE A 281 13.55 -0.70 17.79
CA ILE A 281 13.47 0.11 19.01
C ILE A 281 12.02 0.26 19.44
N GLU A 282 11.77 0.14 20.74
CA GLU A 282 10.46 0.40 21.33
C GLU A 282 10.43 1.83 21.87
N MET A 283 9.39 2.57 21.52
CA MET A 283 9.19 3.95 21.97
C MET A 283 7.71 4.20 22.22
N GLY A 284 7.36 4.56 23.46
CA GLY A 284 5.99 4.92 23.81
C GLY A 284 4.96 3.80 23.63
N GLY A 285 5.39 2.52 23.66
CA GLY A 285 4.53 1.35 23.40
C GLY A 285 4.50 0.89 21.94
N THR A 286 5.09 1.66 21.03
CA THR A 286 5.23 1.31 19.61
C THR A 286 6.61 0.71 19.33
N LEU A 287 6.66 -0.45 18.69
CA LEU A 287 7.87 -1.09 18.20
C LEU A 287 8.16 -0.65 16.77
N PHE A 288 9.29 0.03 16.55
CA PHE A 288 9.78 0.42 15.23
C PHE A 288 10.81 -0.60 14.74
N THR A 289 10.58 -1.20 13.58
CA THR A 289 11.48 -2.17 12.92
C THR A 289 11.94 -1.65 11.57
N ILE A 290 13.24 -1.73 11.28
CA ILE A 290 13.80 -1.39 9.96
C ILE A 290 13.88 -2.64 9.10
N ASN A 291 13.22 -2.56 7.95
CA ASN A 291 13.24 -3.57 6.91
C ASN A 291 14.14 -3.11 5.78
N GLN A 292 15.06 -4.00 5.39
CA GLN A 292 15.95 -3.79 4.25
C GLN A 292 15.26 -4.26 2.96
N PRO A 293 15.62 -3.69 1.79
CA PRO A 293 15.23 -4.26 0.50
C PRO A 293 15.55 -5.75 0.42
N VAL A 294 14.62 -6.56 -0.08
CA VAL A 294 14.89 -7.98 -0.30
C VAL A 294 15.92 -8.10 -1.42
N SER A 295 17.13 -8.54 -1.07
CA SER A 295 18.22 -8.72 -2.02
C SER A 295 17.99 -10.00 -2.82
N GLY A 296 17.41 -9.90 -4.01
CA GLY A 296 17.32 -10.98 -4.98
C GLY A 296 15.91 -11.45 -5.31
N ALA A 297 15.45 -11.06 -6.49
CA ALA A 297 14.71 -11.91 -7.42
C ALA A 297 15.44 -11.86 -8.76
#